data_AF-A0A925DQ67-F1
#
_entry.id   AF-A0A925DQ67-F1
#
_cell.length_a   1.000
_cell.length_b   1.000
_cell.length_c   1.000
_cell.angle_alpha   90.00
_cell.angle_beta   90.00
_cell.angle_gamma   90.00
#
_symmetry.space_group_name_H-M   'P 1'
#
loop_
_entity.id
_entity.type
_entity.pdbx_description
1 polymer ?
#
loop_
_entity_poly.entity_id
_entity_poly.type
_entity_poly.pdbx_seq_one_letter_code
_entity_poly.pdbx_strand_id
1 'polypeptide(L)'
;KYMNIWVCDIDGGSTLGFAYTPGSTGPADDGIVIDYNFFGTIGTVANPYDMGRTATHEVGHWFDLEHIWGDESACAADDLVADTPEQKAENYACPSYPQTTQSGGRCLTSDPSSMFMNYMDYTDDDCMNIFTLGQKTRMQAALNTQRSGLITSNGCSGGVGINSVNTILPLSIFPNPSSGIFEMNLGMVESKVEIRITDLVGKSVFEKTFLPAENLSFDISHLPNGVYFAIISSNGKQATRKIAKN
;
A
#
# COMPACT_ATOMS: atom_id res chain seq x y z
N LYS A 1 -6.89 6.22 -13.43
CA LYS A 1 -5.46 5.81 -13.57
C LYS A 1 -4.74 5.90 -12.24
N TYR A 2 -5.06 6.86 -11.40
CA TYR A 2 -4.58 6.96 -10.03
C TYR A 2 -5.79 7.00 -9.09
N MET A 3 -5.58 6.67 -7.83
CA MET A 3 -6.49 7.02 -6.75
C MET A 3 -5.91 8.26 -6.08
N ASN A 4 -6.67 9.35 -6.02
CA ASN A 4 -6.24 10.53 -5.31
C ASN A 4 -6.55 10.37 -3.83
N ILE A 5 -5.59 10.75 -2.99
CA ILE A 5 -5.74 10.85 -1.55
C ILE A 5 -5.36 12.27 -1.18
N TRP A 6 -6.33 13.07 -0.75
CA TRP A 6 -6.07 14.40 -0.22
C TRP A 6 -5.95 14.34 1.30
N VAL A 7 -4.99 15.08 1.85
CA VAL A 7 -4.79 15.21 3.28
C VAL A 7 -4.84 16.69 3.63
N CYS A 8 -5.87 17.10 4.37
CA CYS A 8 -6.12 18.50 4.72
C CYS A 8 -6.88 18.61 6.05
N ASP A 9 -7.16 19.82 6.50
CA ASP A 9 -8.09 20.06 7.62
C ASP A 9 -9.53 19.88 7.11
N ILE A 10 -10.30 19.01 7.75
CA ILE A 10 -11.71 18.75 7.43
C ILE A 10 -12.57 19.24 8.59
N ASP A 11 -13.22 20.39 8.39
CA ASP A 11 -14.15 21.00 9.36
C ASP A 11 -13.57 21.17 10.78
N GLY A 12 -12.26 21.43 10.90
CA GLY A 12 -11.60 21.55 12.20
C GLY A 12 -11.41 20.21 12.92
N GLY A 13 -11.38 19.10 12.17
CA GLY A 13 -11.20 17.74 12.67
C GLY A 13 -12.47 17.05 13.18
N SER A 14 -13.67 17.58 12.88
CA SER A 14 -14.93 16.92 13.27
C SER A 14 -15.26 15.70 12.41
N THR A 15 -14.63 15.58 11.25
CA THR A 15 -14.81 14.48 10.29
C THR A 15 -13.45 13.86 10.02
N LEU A 16 -13.33 12.53 10.18
CA LEU A 16 -12.04 11.84 10.05
C LEU A 16 -11.60 11.72 8.59
N GLY A 17 -12.54 11.44 7.71
CA GLY A 17 -12.34 11.31 6.27
C GLY A 17 -13.67 11.19 5.55
N PHE A 18 -13.61 11.23 4.22
CA PHE A 18 -14.72 10.88 3.35
C PHE A 18 -14.23 10.40 1.99
N ALA A 19 -15.07 9.65 1.29
CA ALA A 19 -14.80 9.13 -0.04
C ALA A 19 -15.92 9.49 -1.02
N TYR A 20 -15.53 9.61 -2.29
CA TYR A 20 -16.50 9.61 -3.39
C TYR A 20 -16.69 8.19 -3.93
N THR A 21 -17.88 7.64 -3.72
CA THR A 21 -18.27 6.32 -4.23
C THR A 21 -18.30 6.32 -5.77
N PRO A 22 -18.20 5.14 -6.42
CA PRO A 22 -18.12 5.08 -7.88
C PRO A 22 -19.29 5.76 -8.58
N GLY A 23 -18.99 6.81 -9.37
CA GLY A 23 -19.99 7.55 -10.15
C GLY A 23 -20.73 8.67 -9.40
N SER A 24 -20.40 8.91 -8.13
CA SER A 24 -20.98 10.01 -7.33
C SER A 24 -20.49 11.40 -7.76
N THR A 25 -19.29 11.49 -8.33
CA THR A 25 -18.66 12.75 -8.75
C THR A 25 -17.92 12.64 -10.09
N GLY A 26 -17.46 13.77 -10.60
CA GLY A 26 -16.63 13.86 -11.80
C GLY A 26 -15.17 13.44 -11.55
N PRO A 27 -14.38 13.14 -12.60
CA PRO A 27 -13.03 12.60 -12.46
C PRO A 27 -12.02 13.50 -11.72
N ALA A 28 -12.30 14.80 -11.56
CA ALA A 28 -11.42 15.75 -10.89
C ALA A 28 -11.46 15.61 -9.36
N ASP A 29 -12.64 15.31 -8.81
CA ASP A 29 -12.87 15.21 -7.37
C ASP A 29 -12.82 13.75 -6.89
N ASP A 30 -12.71 12.80 -7.82
CA ASP A 30 -12.69 11.37 -7.54
C ASP A 30 -11.47 10.95 -6.69
N GLY A 31 -11.74 10.38 -5.51
CA GLY A 31 -10.74 9.93 -4.56
C GLY A 31 -11.29 9.90 -3.14
N ILE A 32 -10.37 9.95 -2.18
CA ILE A 32 -10.67 10.05 -0.75
C ILE A 32 -9.99 11.28 -0.15
N VAL A 33 -10.57 11.82 0.90
CA VAL A 33 -10.01 12.92 1.68
C VAL A 33 -9.91 12.46 3.12
N ILE A 34 -8.75 12.64 3.75
CA ILE A 34 -8.51 12.26 5.15
C ILE A 34 -8.02 13.48 5.91
N ASP A 35 -8.52 13.70 7.12
CA ASP A 35 -8.00 14.76 7.96
C ASP A 35 -6.56 14.44 8.39
N TYR A 36 -5.70 15.45 8.40
CA TYR A 36 -4.27 15.28 8.71
C TYR A 36 -4.00 14.73 10.12
N ASN A 37 -4.97 14.82 11.04
CA ASN A 37 -4.87 14.22 12.38
C ASN A 37 -5.14 12.71 12.41
N PHE A 38 -5.62 12.12 11.31
CA PHE A 38 -6.00 10.69 11.24
C PHE A 38 -5.36 9.96 10.04
N PHE A 39 -4.35 10.57 9.41
CA PHE A 39 -3.66 9.98 8.27
C PHE A 39 -2.30 9.36 8.63
N GLY A 40 -2.18 8.04 8.47
CA GLY A 40 -0.96 7.27 8.71
C GLY A 40 -0.87 6.70 10.13
N THR A 41 0.34 6.40 10.57
CA THR A 41 0.61 5.75 11.88
C THR A 41 1.74 6.42 12.66
N ILE A 42 2.18 7.60 12.21
CA ILE A 42 3.28 8.37 12.78
C ILE A 42 2.94 9.86 12.72
N GLY A 43 3.64 10.67 13.51
CA GLY A 43 3.53 12.13 13.43
C GLY A 43 2.37 12.66 14.26
N THR A 44 1.37 13.26 13.59
CA THR A 44 0.25 13.99 14.21
C THR A 44 -0.89 13.10 14.70
N VAL A 45 -0.91 11.83 14.30
CA VAL A 45 -1.97 10.90 14.67
C VAL A 45 -1.94 10.54 16.16
N ALA A 46 -3.12 10.33 16.74
CA ALA A 46 -3.29 9.98 18.15
C ALA A 46 -4.42 8.97 18.34
N ASN A 47 -4.27 8.10 19.35
CA ASN A 47 -5.30 7.18 19.79
C ASN A 47 -6.63 7.93 20.03
N PRO A 48 -7.79 7.42 19.57
CA PRO A 48 -8.02 6.04 19.10
C PRO A 48 -7.89 5.79 17.59
N TYR A 49 -7.48 6.78 16.81
CA TYR A 49 -7.43 6.72 15.34
C TYR A 49 -6.00 6.92 14.80
N ASP A 50 -5.04 6.17 15.33
CA ASP A 50 -3.60 6.31 15.07
C ASP A 50 -2.97 5.15 14.28
N MET A 51 -3.81 4.35 13.65
CA MET A 51 -3.43 3.07 13.09
C MET A 51 -3.75 2.99 11.58
N GLY A 52 -4.20 4.11 10.99
CA GLY A 52 -4.44 4.28 9.56
C GLY A 52 -5.71 3.61 9.05
N ARG A 53 -6.66 3.25 9.92
CA ARG A 53 -7.89 2.58 9.50
C ARG A 53 -8.91 3.53 8.91
N THR A 54 -8.88 4.82 9.24
CA THR A 54 -9.67 5.83 8.51
C THR A 54 -9.42 5.73 7.00
N ALA A 55 -8.16 5.71 6.55
CA ALA A 55 -7.86 5.55 5.12
C ALA A 55 -8.30 4.18 4.58
N THR A 56 -8.25 3.12 5.39
CA THR A 56 -8.72 1.78 4.98
C THR A 56 -10.24 1.78 4.76
N HIS A 57 -10.98 2.42 5.66
CA HIS A 57 -12.43 2.60 5.60
C HIS A 57 -12.84 3.42 4.35
N GLU A 58 -12.24 4.59 4.14
CA GLU A 58 -12.55 5.43 2.98
C GLU A 58 -12.19 4.76 1.65
N VAL A 59 -11.10 3.99 1.60
CA VAL A 59 -10.76 3.18 0.41
C VAL A 59 -11.82 2.12 0.15
N GLY A 60 -12.44 1.55 1.19
CA GLY A 60 -13.59 0.66 1.07
C GLY A 60 -14.75 1.32 0.32
N HIS A 61 -15.18 2.50 0.75
CA HIS A 61 -16.21 3.30 0.05
C HIS A 61 -15.82 3.64 -1.39
N TRP A 62 -14.56 4.02 -1.61
CA TRP A 62 -14.07 4.32 -2.96
C TRP A 62 -14.13 3.09 -3.89
N PHE A 63 -14.10 1.89 -3.33
CA PHE A 63 -14.30 0.59 -3.98
C PHE A 63 -15.70 -0.02 -3.80
N ASP A 64 -16.74 0.81 -3.61
CA ASP A 64 -18.15 0.38 -3.64
C ASP A 64 -18.61 -0.48 -2.45
N LEU A 65 -18.01 -0.25 -1.27
CA LEU A 65 -18.51 -0.78 -0.01
C LEU A 65 -19.35 0.29 0.70
N GLU A 66 -20.50 -0.14 1.25
CA GLU A 66 -21.31 0.67 2.14
C GLU A 66 -20.91 0.39 3.60
N HIS A 67 -21.39 1.24 4.51
CA HIS A 67 -21.33 0.94 5.94
C HIS A 67 -22.07 -0.36 6.27
N ILE A 68 -21.53 -1.19 7.17
CA ILE A 68 -22.08 -2.54 7.44
C ILE A 68 -23.48 -2.53 8.08
N TRP A 69 -23.97 -1.39 8.54
CA TRP A 69 -25.34 -1.22 9.05
C TRP A 69 -26.31 -0.62 8.01
N GLY A 70 -25.84 -0.36 6.79
CA GLY A 70 -26.66 0.13 5.68
C GLY A 70 -27.09 1.59 5.76
N ASP A 71 -26.47 2.41 6.62
CA ASP A 71 -26.78 3.85 6.80
C ASP A 71 -28.21 4.18 7.25
N GLU A 72 -28.98 3.17 7.66
CA GLU A 72 -30.33 3.35 8.18
C GLU A 72 -30.49 2.68 9.54
N SER A 73 -31.39 3.22 10.36
CA SER A 73 -31.61 2.69 11.71
C SER A 73 -32.42 1.40 11.71
N ALA A 74 -32.21 0.56 12.73
CA ALA A 74 -33.06 -0.58 13.06
C ALA A 74 -33.25 -1.59 11.91
N CYS A 75 -32.20 -1.79 11.10
CA CYS A 75 -32.16 -2.77 10.01
C CYS A 75 -33.11 -2.45 8.85
N ALA A 76 -33.28 -1.16 8.56
CA ALA A 76 -34.09 -0.73 7.43
C ALA A 76 -33.33 -0.78 6.09
N ALA A 77 -32.02 -0.97 6.12
CA ALA A 77 -31.15 -1.14 4.97
C ALA A 77 -30.04 -2.17 5.26
N ASP A 78 -29.39 -2.62 4.19
CA ASP A 78 -28.33 -3.61 4.18
C ASP A 78 -27.15 -3.06 3.36
N ASP A 79 -25.94 -3.53 3.65
CA ASP A 79 -24.71 -3.12 2.95
C ASP A 79 -24.51 -3.85 1.60
N LEU A 80 -25.48 -4.70 1.25
CA LEU A 80 -25.53 -5.52 0.04
C LEU A 80 -24.39 -6.55 -0.03
N VAL A 81 -23.91 -7.02 1.13
CA VAL A 81 -22.89 -8.05 1.26
C VAL A 81 -23.40 -9.19 2.15
N ALA A 82 -23.75 -10.33 1.56
CA ALA A 82 -24.39 -11.43 2.30
C ALA A 82 -23.55 -12.07 3.44
N ASP A 83 -22.23 -11.84 3.48
CA ASP A 83 -21.34 -12.38 4.53
C ASP A 83 -20.95 -11.36 5.61
N THR A 84 -21.49 -10.15 5.57
CA THR A 84 -21.56 -9.22 6.70
C THR A 84 -22.92 -9.42 7.41
N PRO A 85 -22.94 -9.75 8.72
CA PRO A 85 -24.18 -9.86 9.48
C PRO A 85 -24.95 -8.54 9.50
N GLU A 86 -26.26 -8.62 9.30
CA GLU A 86 -27.16 -7.46 9.37
C GLU A 86 -27.06 -6.78 10.76
N GLN A 87 -26.89 -5.46 10.74
CA GLN A 87 -26.55 -4.67 11.91
C GLN A 87 -27.52 -3.50 12.08
N LYS A 88 -27.91 -3.20 13.32
CA LYS A 88 -28.94 -2.18 13.64
C LYS A 88 -28.52 -0.72 13.46
N ALA A 89 -27.25 -0.44 13.73
CA ALA A 89 -26.62 0.88 13.70
C ALA A 89 -25.11 0.70 13.78
N GLU A 90 -24.33 1.76 13.62
CA GLU A 90 -22.89 1.76 13.81
C GLU A 90 -22.46 1.37 15.25
N ASN A 91 -21.25 0.83 15.38
CA ASN A 91 -20.56 0.66 16.66
C ASN A 91 -19.39 1.64 16.75
N TYR A 92 -19.18 2.21 17.94
CA TYR A 92 -18.01 3.03 18.27
C TYR A 92 -17.16 2.35 19.34
N ALA A 93 -15.97 2.92 19.58
CA ALA A 93 -15.01 2.41 20.56
C ALA A 93 -14.60 0.96 20.24
N CYS A 94 -14.39 0.16 21.28
CA CYS A 94 -14.02 -1.25 21.18
C CYS A 94 -15.07 -2.16 21.84
N PRO A 95 -16.15 -2.54 21.12
CA PRO A 95 -17.16 -3.45 21.64
C PRO A 95 -16.58 -4.81 22.04
N SER A 96 -17.24 -5.47 22.99
CA SER A 96 -16.90 -6.84 23.37
C SER A 96 -17.66 -7.85 22.53
N TYR A 97 -16.97 -8.90 22.09
CA TYR A 97 -17.62 -10.03 21.41
C TYR A 97 -18.33 -10.95 22.43
N PRO A 98 -19.55 -11.42 22.16
CA PRO A 98 -20.39 -11.11 21.01
C PRO A 98 -21.22 -9.82 21.23
N GLN A 99 -21.36 -9.01 20.18
CA GLN A 99 -22.18 -7.80 20.18
C GLN A 99 -23.57 -8.12 19.62
N THR A 100 -24.56 -8.28 20.50
CA THR A 100 -25.88 -8.84 20.14
C THR A 100 -27.08 -8.03 20.62
N THR A 101 -26.89 -7.05 21.51
CA THR A 101 -28.00 -6.38 22.20
C THR A 101 -27.90 -4.86 22.25
N GLN A 102 -26.74 -4.27 21.91
CA GLN A 102 -26.57 -2.82 21.89
C GLN A 102 -27.06 -2.21 20.56
N SER A 103 -26.95 -0.89 20.42
CA SER A 103 -27.37 -0.14 19.23
C SER A 103 -26.75 -0.71 17.95
N GLY A 104 -25.47 -1.09 17.95
CA GLY A 104 -24.81 -1.76 16.83
C GLY A 104 -24.78 -3.29 16.90
N GLY A 105 -25.73 -3.88 17.64
CA GLY A 105 -25.93 -5.33 17.67
C GLY A 105 -26.73 -5.85 16.48
N ARG A 106 -26.96 -7.16 16.50
CA ARG A 106 -27.73 -7.89 15.47
C ARG A 106 -29.20 -7.47 15.35
N CYS A 107 -29.74 -7.64 14.15
CA CYS A 107 -31.13 -7.35 13.81
C CYS A 107 -32.13 -8.32 14.43
N LEU A 108 -31.98 -9.61 14.16
CA LEU A 108 -32.82 -10.67 14.69
C LEU A 108 -32.07 -11.50 15.74
N THR A 109 -32.81 -12.13 16.65
CA THR A 109 -32.21 -12.99 17.68
C THR A 109 -31.56 -14.27 17.13
N SER A 110 -31.87 -14.64 15.88
CA SER A 110 -31.26 -15.73 15.14
C SER A 110 -29.92 -15.38 14.52
N ASP A 111 -29.65 -14.09 14.34
CA ASP A 111 -28.49 -13.64 13.58
C ASP A 111 -27.21 -13.79 14.41
N PRO A 112 -26.05 -13.98 13.74
CA PRO A 112 -24.77 -13.97 14.43
C PRO A 112 -24.51 -12.61 15.09
N SER A 113 -23.45 -12.52 15.89
CA SER A 113 -22.95 -11.23 16.40
C SER A 113 -22.72 -10.27 15.23
N SER A 114 -22.96 -8.98 15.45
CA SER A 114 -22.49 -7.97 14.50
C SER A 114 -20.97 -8.06 14.32
N MET A 115 -20.51 -7.70 13.12
CA MET A 115 -19.09 -7.75 12.76
C MET A 115 -18.43 -6.39 13.02
N PHE A 116 -18.47 -5.93 14.27
CA PHE A 116 -17.96 -4.60 14.66
C PHE A 116 -16.45 -4.40 14.43
N MET A 117 -15.70 -5.48 14.19
CA MET A 117 -14.29 -5.43 13.80
C MET A 117 -14.05 -5.26 12.29
N ASN A 118 -15.12 -5.13 11.50
CA ASN A 118 -15.03 -4.85 10.07
C ASN A 118 -14.52 -3.43 9.85
N TYR A 119 -13.72 -3.22 8.81
CA TYR A 119 -13.24 -1.86 8.48
C TYR A 119 -14.37 -0.90 8.09
N MET A 120 -15.54 -1.38 7.69
CA MET A 120 -16.71 -0.56 7.32
C MET A 120 -17.70 -0.32 8.49
N ASP A 121 -17.29 -0.55 9.74
CA ASP A 121 -17.98 -0.03 10.94
C ASP A 121 -17.28 1.28 11.42
N TYR A 122 -17.68 1.87 12.55
CA TYR A 122 -17.10 3.10 13.14
C TYR A 122 -16.30 2.86 14.44
N THR A 123 -15.85 1.62 14.67
CA THR A 123 -15.04 1.28 15.84
C THR A 123 -13.66 1.94 15.82
N ASP A 124 -12.98 1.93 16.97
CA ASP A 124 -11.60 2.44 17.06
C ASP A 124 -10.65 1.61 16.19
N ASP A 125 -9.57 2.23 15.70
CA ASP A 125 -8.64 1.58 14.76
C ASP A 125 -8.07 0.24 15.29
N ASP A 126 -7.83 0.16 16.60
CA ASP A 126 -7.31 -1.03 17.30
C ASP A 126 -8.31 -2.21 17.28
N CYS A 127 -9.58 -1.93 17.03
CA CYS A 127 -10.67 -2.92 17.03
C CYS A 127 -11.11 -3.34 15.64
N MET A 128 -10.64 -2.66 14.59
CA MET A 128 -10.86 -3.02 13.19
C MET A 128 -9.72 -3.89 12.65
N ASN A 129 -10.07 -4.99 11.97
CA ASN A 129 -9.06 -5.91 11.42
C ASN A 129 -9.45 -6.70 10.17
N ILE A 130 -10.68 -6.57 9.63
CA ILE A 130 -11.13 -7.46 8.56
C ILE A 130 -12.02 -6.81 7.50
N PHE A 131 -11.83 -7.24 6.25
CA PHE A 131 -12.85 -7.24 5.20
C PHE A 131 -13.31 -8.68 4.94
N THR A 132 -14.57 -8.85 4.55
CA THR A 132 -15.13 -10.17 4.21
C THR A 132 -14.81 -10.59 2.78
N LEU A 133 -15.16 -11.84 2.42
CA LEU A 133 -14.99 -12.32 1.04
C LEU A 133 -16.03 -11.68 0.10
N GLY A 134 -17.23 -11.39 0.59
CA GLY A 134 -18.25 -10.64 -0.14
C GLY A 134 -17.82 -9.20 -0.41
N GLN A 135 -17.27 -8.50 0.59
CA GLN A 135 -16.71 -7.16 0.40
C GLN A 135 -15.56 -7.18 -0.62
N LYS A 136 -14.64 -8.16 -0.53
CA LYS A 136 -13.61 -8.36 -1.56
C LYS A 136 -14.22 -8.52 -2.96
N THR A 137 -15.29 -9.29 -3.09
CA THR A 137 -15.95 -9.53 -4.38
C THR A 137 -16.52 -8.22 -4.95
N ARG A 138 -17.16 -7.39 -4.11
CA ARG A 138 -17.63 -6.04 -4.53
C ARG A 138 -16.48 -5.13 -4.95
N MET A 139 -15.43 -5.03 -4.14
CA MET A 139 -14.25 -4.22 -4.48
C MET A 139 -13.60 -4.67 -5.80
N GLN A 140 -13.53 -5.98 -6.04
CA GLN A 140 -13.04 -6.53 -7.32
C GLN A 140 -13.99 -6.21 -8.48
N ALA A 141 -15.31 -6.21 -8.27
CA ALA A 141 -16.25 -5.78 -9.28
C ALA A 141 -15.99 -4.31 -9.64
N ALA A 142 -15.98 -3.41 -8.65
CA ALA A 142 -15.68 -1.99 -8.83
C ALA A 142 -14.34 -1.75 -9.56
N LEU A 143 -13.29 -2.52 -9.21
CA LEU A 143 -12.00 -2.50 -9.89
C LEU A 143 -12.09 -2.84 -11.38
N ASN A 144 -12.91 -3.84 -11.74
CA ASN A 144 -13.03 -4.30 -13.12
C ASN A 144 -14.02 -3.47 -13.96
N THR A 145 -14.88 -2.68 -13.33
CA THR A 145 -15.88 -1.83 -13.99
C THR A 145 -15.55 -0.34 -13.83
N GLN A 146 -16.04 0.31 -12.77
CA GLN A 146 -15.95 1.77 -12.59
C GLN A 146 -14.51 2.26 -12.42
N ARG A 147 -13.62 1.43 -11.85
CA ARG A 147 -12.23 1.75 -11.55
C ARG A 147 -11.22 1.03 -12.47
N SER A 148 -11.66 0.49 -13.61
CA SER A 148 -10.82 -0.27 -14.57
C SER A 148 -9.59 0.50 -15.08
N GLY A 149 -9.62 1.84 -14.98
CA GLY A 149 -8.46 2.69 -15.23
C GLY A 149 -7.27 2.44 -14.29
N LEU A 150 -7.45 1.82 -13.12
CA LEU A 150 -6.35 1.40 -12.24
C LEU A 150 -5.59 0.18 -12.79
N ILE A 151 -6.29 -0.79 -13.38
CA ILE A 151 -5.69 -2.02 -13.94
C ILE A 151 -4.70 -1.67 -15.05
N THR A 152 -5.06 -0.67 -15.86
CA THR A 152 -4.24 -0.19 -16.98
C THR A 152 -3.38 1.01 -16.58
N SER A 153 -3.21 1.27 -15.29
CA SER A 153 -2.41 2.41 -14.82
C SER A 153 -0.94 2.21 -15.15
N ASN A 154 -0.32 3.27 -15.68
CA ASN A 154 1.13 3.32 -15.83
C ASN A 154 1.83 3.66 -14.51
N GLY A 155 1.11 3.77 -13.38
CA GLY A 155 1.69 4.06 -12.07
C GLY A 155 2.75 3.03 -11.64
N CYS A 156 2.58 1.76 -12.04
CA CYS A 156 3.61 0.72 -11.88
C CYS A 156 4.55 0.61 -13.09
N SER A 157 4.24 1.28 -14.21
CA SER A 157 5.06 1.33 -15.43
C SER A 157 6.04 2.51 -15.45
N GLY A 158 5.99 3.37 -14.44
CA GLY A 158 6.94 4.43 -14.16
C GLY A 158 7.32 4.39 -12.69
N GLY A 159 8.17 3.44 -12.30
CA GLY A 159 8.76 3.47 -10.98
C GLY A 159 9.47 4.81 -10.75
N VAL A 160 9.20 5.43 -9.61
CA VAL A 160 10.18 6.29 -8.91
C VAL A 160 11.20 5.41 -8.16
N GLY A 161 11.25 4.12 -8.47
CA GLY A 161 12.48 3.34 -8.37
C GLY A 161 13.32 3.62 -9.60
N ILE A 162 14.64 3.74 -9.43
CA ILE A 162 15.60 3.69 -10.54
C ILE A 162 15.14 2.59 -11.49
N ASN A 163 14.69 2.97 -12.69
CA ASN A 163 14.52 2.00 -13.75
C ASN A 163 15.88 1.30 -13.85
N SER A 164 15.96 0.04 -13.42
CA SER A 164 17.01 -0.82 -13.94
C SER A 164 16.70 -0.86 -15.42
N VAL A 165 17.38 -0.02 -16.19
CA VAL A 165 17.20 0.02 -17.63
C VAL A 165 17.58 -1.39 -18.06
N ASN A 166 16.58 -2.20 -18.42
CA ASN A 166 16.75 -3.42 -19.18
C ASN A 166 17.18 -3.03 -20.60
N THR A 167 18.28 -2.27 -20.71
CA THR A 167 19.10 -2.32 -21.91
C THR A 167 20.03 -3.49 -21.72
N ILE A 168 20.08 -4.29 -22.78
CA ILE A 168 20.66 -5.63 -22.89
C ILE A 168 22.18 -5.53 -22.78
N LEU A 169 22.69 -5.23 -21.59
CA LEU A 169 24.02 -5.67 -21.18
C LEU A 169 23.80 -7.00 -20.47
N PRO A 170 24.60 -8.06 -20.74
CA PRO A 170 24.59 -9.30 -19.96
C PRO A 170 25.16 -9.05 -18.56
N LEU A 171 24.50 -8.16 -17.81
CA LEU A 171 24.93 -7.73 -16.49
C LEU A 171 24.56 -8.81 -15.47
N SER A 172 25.56 -9.56 -15.03
CA SER A 172 25.43 -10.60 -14.01
C SER A 172 26.44 -10.38 -12.87
N ILE A 173 26.04 -10.77 -11.66
CA ILE A 173 26.89 -10.74 -10.47
C ILE A 173 26.95 -12.16 -9.91
N PHE A 174 28.16 -12.70 -9.74
CA PHE A 174 28.36 -14.04 -9.20
C PHE A 174 29.63 -14.15 -8.33
N PRO A 175 29.62 -14.99 -7.29
CA PRO A 175 28.45 -15.67 -6.75
C PRO A 175 27.46 -14.67 -6.11
N ASN A 176 26.17 -14.97 -6.14
CA ASN A 176 25.15 -14.18 -5.46
C ASN A 176 24.04 -15.14 -4.96
N PRO A 177 23.95 -15.44 -3.65
CA PRO A 177 24.65 -14.79 -2.53
C PRO A 177 26.18 -14.97 -2.52
N SER A 178 26.92 -14.01 -1.95
CA SER A 178 28.38 -14.01 -1.80
C SER A 178 28.80 -13.90 -0.33
N SER A 179 30.07 -14.22 -0.02
CA SER A 179 30.72 -13.89 1.26
C SER A 179 31.23 -12.44 1.31
N GLY A 180 30.83 -11.60 0.35
CA GLY A 180 31.33 -10.25 0.14
C GLY A 180 32.36 -10.11 -0.97
N ILE A 181 32.86 -11.21 -1.55
CA ILE A 181 33.71 -11.19 -2.75
C ILE A 181 32.87 -11.68 -3.93
N PHE A 182 32.78 -10.87 -4.99
CA PHE A 182 32.02 -11.20 -6.19
C PHE A 182 32.60 -10.57 -7.45
N GLU A 183 32.28 -11.17 -8.59
CA GLU A 183 32.54 -10.62 -9.91
C GLU A 183 31.27 -10.04 -10.52
N MET A 184 31.43 -8.95 -11.25
CA MET A 184 30.39 -8.32 -12.05
C MET A 184 30.80 -8.42 -13.52
N ASN A 185 30.06 -9.23 -14.28
CA ASN A 185 30.16 -9.23 -15.73
C ASN A 185 29.30 -8.09 -16.27
N LEU A 186 29.92 -7.12 -16.92
CA LEU A 186 29.28 -5.94 -17.49
C LEU A 186 28.86 -6.16 -18.96
N GLY A 187 29.33 -7.25 -19.58
CA GLY A 187 29.26 -7.48 -21.02
C GLY A 187 30.17 -6.57 -21.83
N MET A 188 29.87 -6.44 -23.13
CA MET A 188 30.58 -5.51 -24.01
C MET A 188 30.17 -4.08 -23.69
N VAL A 189 31.00 -3.37 -22.93
CA VAL A 189 30.86 -1.94 -22.68
C VAL A 189 31.96 -1.20 -23.42
N GLU A 190 31.58 -0.21 -24.24
CA GLU A 190 32.51 0.58 -25.05
C GLU A 190 32.86 1.95 -24.44
N SER A 191 32.27 2.27 -23.28
CA SER A 191 32.41 3.56 -22.60
C SER A 191 32.77 3.40 -21.13
N LYS A 192 33.18 4.50 -20.48
CA LYS A 192 33.48 4.49 -19.04
C LYS A 192 32.22 4.12 -18.26
N VAL A 193 32.42 3.35 -17.20
CA VAL A 193 31.34 2.84 -16.35
C VAL A 193 31.52 3.38 -14.94
N GLU A 194 30.48 4.01 -14.41
CA GLU A 194 30.41 4.41 -13.01
C GLU A 194 29.65 3.33 -12.22
N ILE A 195 30.25 2.85 -11.14
CA ILE A 195 29.64 1.83 -10.28
C ILE A 195 29.52 2.38 -8.87
N ARG A 196 28.30 2.40 -8.35
CA ARG A 196 27.96 2.76 -6.98
C ARG A 196 27.30 1.58 -6.30
N ILE A 197 27.77 1.18 -5.12
CA ILE A 197 27.11 0.17 -4.27
C ILE A 197 26.47 0.89 -3.09
N THR A 198 25.23 0.55 -2.80
CA THR A 198 24.43 1.17 -1.72
C THR A 198 23.86 0.12 -0.78
N ASP A 199 23.62 0.51 0.48
CA ASP A 199 22.84 -0.30 1.42
C ASP A 199 21.31 -0.17 1.18
N LEU A 200 20.50 -0.85 2.01
CA LEU A 200 19.03 -0.82 1.92
C LEU A 200 18.41 0.57 2.13
N VAL A 201 19.13 1.51 2.76
CA VAL A 201 18.68 2.88 3.02
C VAL A 201 19.19 3.83 1.93
N GLY A 202 19.91 3.31 0.93
CA GLY A 202 20.44 4.09 -0.20
C GLY A 202 21.77 4.78 0.09
N LYS A 203 22.41 4.52 1.24
CA LYS A 203 23.72 5.10 1.56
C LYS A 203 24.79 4.45 0.69
N SER A 204 25.58 5.27 -0.01
CA SER A 204 26.72 4.81 -0.81
C SER A 204 27.80 4.20 0.11
N VAL A 205 28.13 2.92 -0.12
CA VAL A 205 29.20 2.17 0.57
C VAL A 205 30.42 1.99 -0.33
N PHE A 206 30.26 2.13 -1.65
CA PHE A 206 31.34 2.11 -2.63
C PHE A 206 30.94 2.95 -3.83
N GLU A 207 31.89 3.69 -4.40
CA GLU A 207 31.66 4.48 -5.60
C GLU A 207 32.97 4.68 -6.38
N LYS A 208 32.99 4.27 -7.66
CA LYS A 208 34.16 4.43 -8.51
C LYS A 208 33.81 4.38 -10.00
N THR A 209 34.56 5.12 -10.81
CA THR A 209 34.53 5.04 -12.27
C THR A 209 35.63 4.12 -12.80
N PHE A 210 35.27 3.24 -13.72
CA PHE A 210 36.14 2.28 -14.39
C PHE A 210 36.26 2.60 -15.87
N LEU A 211 37.41 2.24 -16.44
CA LEU A 211 37.57 2.14 -17.90
C LEU A 211 36.71 0.98 -18.42
N PRO A 212 36.35 0.97 -19.71
CA PRO A 212 35.54 -0.12 -20.27
C PRO A 212 36.22 -1.47 -20.03
N ALA A 213 35.48 -2.40 -19.43
CA ALA A 213 35.95 -3.74 -19.06
C ALA A 213 34.77 -4.71 -19.11
N GLU A 214 35.04 -5.97 -19.47
CA GLU A 214 34.01 -7.02 -19.51
C GLU A 214 33.67 -7.53 -18.11
N ASN A 215 34.66 -7.67 -17.23
CA ASN A 215 34.50 -8.18 -15.87
C ASN A 215 35.23 -7.29 -14.86
N LEU A 216 34.63 -7.10 -13.68
CA LEU A 216 35.22 -6.39 -12.55
C LEU A 216 35.04 -7.19 -11.27
N SER A 217 36.07 -7.23 -10.43
CA SER A 217 36.03 -7.89 -9.12
C SER A 217 35.83 -6.88 -8.00
N PHE A 218 34.99 -7.23 -7.04
CA PHE A 218 34.65 -6.42 -5.88
C PHE A 218 34.83 -7.18 -4.58
N ASP A 219 35.27 -6.47 -3.56
CA ASP A 219 35.39 -6.96 -2.18
C ASP A 219 34.68 -6.00 -1.22
N ILE A 220 33.52 -6.44 -0.74
CA ILE A 220 32.73 -5.83 0.33
C ILE A 220 32.70 -6.72 1.59
N SER A 221 33.65 -7.65 1.74
CA SER A 221 33.71 -8.57 2.89
C SER A 221 33.75 -7.85 4.24
N HIS A 222 34.32 -6.64 4.26
CA HIS A 222 34.39 -5.75 5.41
C HIS A 222 33.05 -5.14 5.83
N LEU A 223 32.00 -5.20 4.99
CA LEU A 223 30.67 -4.68 5.31
C LEU A 223 29.82 -5.72 6.06
N PRO A 224 28.82 -5.29 6.85
CA PRO A 224 27.89 -6.22 7.50
C PRO A 224 27.16 -7.13 6.52
N ASN A 225 26.72 -8.29 7.01
CA ASN A 225 25.85 -9.17 6.23
C ASN A 225 24.51 -8.48 5.95
N GLY A 226 23.97 -8.68 4.76
CA GLY A 226 22.77 -7.97 4.33
C GLY A 226 22.61 -7.89 2.82
N VAL A 227 21.68 -7.04 2.40
CA VAL A 227 21.37 -6.79 0.99
C VAL A 227 21.94 -5.44 0.58
N TYR A 228 22.62 -5.43 -0.55
CA TYR A 228 23.17 -4.24 -1.18
C TYR A 228 22.67 -4.12 -2.62
N PHE A 229 22.74 -2.91 -3.18
CA PHE A 229 22.40 -2.66 -4.58
C PHE A 229 23.58 -2.03 -5.30
N ALA A 230 24.05 -2.70 -6.36
CA ALA A 230 25.00 -2.14 -7.31
C ALA A 230 24.24 -1.39 -8.40
N ILE A 231 24.57 -0.12 -8.57
CA ILE A 231 24.06 0.80 -9.59
C ILE A 231 25.21 1.06 -10.57
N ILE A 232 25.00 0.67 -11.82
CA ILE A 232 25.98 0.73 -12.91
C ILE A 232 25.49 1.79 -13.90
N SER A 233 26.25 2.84 -14.16
CA SER A 233 25.90 3.94 -15.06
C SER A 233 26.92 4.09 -16.19
N SER A 234 26.47 4.14 -17.44
CA SER A 234 27.33 4.22 -18.63
C SER A 234 26.58 4.93 -19.77
N ASN A 235 27.15 5.97 -20.38
CA ASN A 235 26.54 6.71 -21.51
C ASN A 235 25.07 7.12 -21.28
N GLY A 236 24.73 7.60 -20.08
CA GLY A 236 23.36 8.00 -19.72
C GLY A 236 22.38 6.84 -19.51
N LYS A 237 22.82 5.59 -19.62
CA LYS A 237 22.05 4.39 -19.24
C LYS A 237 22.47 3.94 -17.85
N GLN A 238 21.51 3.41 -17.09
CA GLN A 238 21.76 2.93 -15.74
C GLN A 238 21.13 1.55 -15.53
N ALA A 239 21.82 0.64 -14.84
CA ALA A 239 21.30 -0.67 -14.47
C ALA A 239 21.54 -0.91 -12.98
N THR A 240 20.61 -1.59 -12.34
CA THR A 240 20.72 -1.94 -10.91
C THR A 240 20.70 -3.45 -10.75
N ARG A 241 21.54 -3.98 -9.85
CA ARG A 241 21.58 -5.40 -9.46
C ARG A 241 21.67 -5.55 -7.95
N LYS A 242 20.87 -6.48 -7.43
CA LYS A 242 20.90 -6.87 -6.02
C LYS A 242 22.14 -7.73 -5.74
N ILE A 243 22.79 -7.48 -4.61
CA ILE A 243 23.87 -8.30 -4.05
C ILE A 243 23.40 -8.78 -2.67
N ALA A 244 23.35 -10.08 -2.45
CA ALA A 244 23.16 -10.68 -1.13
C ALA A 244 24.53 -11.06 -0.56
N LYS A 245 24.87 -10.50 0.61
CA LYS A 245 26.08 -10.86 1.38
C LYS A 245 25.69 -11.68 2.60
N ASN A 246 26.22 -12.89 2.68
CA ASN A 246 26.09 -13.81 3.81
C ASN A 246 27.35 -13.84 4.67
#